data_AF-S4Y575-F1
#
_entry.id   AF-S4Y575-F1
#
_cell.length_a   1.000
_cell.length_b   1.000
_cell.length_c   1.000
_cell.angle_alpha   90.00
_cell.angle_beta   90.00
_cell.angle_gamma   90.00
#
_symmetry.space_group_name_H-M   'P 1'
#
loop_
_entity.id
_entity.type
_entity.pdbx_description
1 polymer ?
#
loop_
_entity_poly.entity_id
_entity_poly.type
_entity_poly.pdbx_seq_one_letter_code
_entity_poly.pdbx_strand_id
1 'polypeptide(L)' 'MVELLVGTGLSYKQIAAQLARSEGTVRTHTERIYRAFGVHSRLELIVAYRSLRDTRSGAA' A
#
# COMPACT_ATOMS: atom_id res chain seq x y z
N MET A 1 -4.52 -4.50 2.24
CA MET A 1 -3.44 -3.73 2.88
C MET A 1 -2.97 -2.54 2.05
N VAL A 2 -2.79 -2.69 0.72
CA VAL A 2 -2.42 -1.58 -0.19
C VAL A 2 -3.28 -0.33 0.05
N GLU A 3 -4.61 -0.46 0.10
CA GLU A 3 -5.54 0.65 0.37
C GLU A 3 -5.23 1.44 1.65
N LEU A 4 -4.88 0.76 2.74
CA LEU A 4 -4.52 1.43 3.99
C LEU A 4 -3.21 2.21 3.84
N LEU A 5 -2.23 1.64 3.14
CA LEU A 5 -0.95 2.31 2.87
C LEU A 5 -1.14 3.57 2.02
N VAL A 6 -2.00 3.54 1.00
CA VAL A 6 -2.16 4.66 0.07
C VAL A 6 -3.23 5.67 0.49
N GLY A 7 -4.23 5.26 1.28
CA GLY A 7 -5.44 6.05 1.55
C GLY A 7 -5.52 6.69 2.94
N THR A 8 -4.79 6.20 3.96
CA THR A 8 -5.08 6.58 5.37
C THR A 8 -3.96 7.36 6.08
N GLY A 9 -2.77 7.50 5.47
CA GLY A 9 -1.62 8.17 6.13
C GLY A 9 -1.06 7.44 7.37
N LEU A 10 -1.67 6.34 7.79
CA LEU A 10 -1.31 5.61 9.02
C LEU A 10 0.11 5.05 9.00
N SER A 11 0.72 4.98 10.19
CA SER A 11 1.98 4.27 10.44
C SER A 11 1.79 2.74 10.41
N TYR A 12 2.89 1.97 10.29
CA TYR A 12 2.83 0.51 10.34
C TYR A 12 2.24 -0.02 11.65
N LYS A 13 2.49 0.66 12.79
CA LYS A 13 1.88 0.36 14.08
C LYS A 13 0.35 0.46 14.06
N GLN A 14 -0.16 1.55 13.51
CA GLN A 14 -1.60 1.79 13.43
C GLN A 14 -2.28 0.82 12.45
N ILE A 15 -1.62 0.53 11.33
CA ILE A 15 -2.10 -0.49 10.37
C ILE A 15 -2.11 -1.87 11.02
N ALA A 16 -1.07 -2.21 11.79
CA ALA A 16 -0.97 -3.47 12.53
C ALA A 16 -2.12 -3.60 13.54
N ALA A 17 -2.41 -2.54 14.29
CA ALA A 17 -3.54 -2.48 15.21
C ALA A 17 -4.90 -2.67 14.50
N GLN A 18 -5.13 -1.97 13.39
CA GLN A 18 -6.37 -2.11 12.61
C GLN A 18 -6.57 -3.51 12.04
N LEU A 19 -5.48 -4.19 11.65
CA LEU A 19 -5.54 -5.51 11.05
C LEU A 19 -5.44 -6.65 12.07
N ALA A 20 -5.30 -6.35 13.37
CA ALA A 20 -4.97 -7.31 14.42
C ALA A 20 -3.75 -8.18 14.05
N ARG A 21 -2.68 -7.53 13.58
CA ARG A 21 -1.40 -8.16 13.19
C ARG A 21 -0.22 -7.53 13.91
N SER A 22 0.94 -8.17 13.83
CA SER A 22 2.19 -7.58 14.31
C SER A 22 2.74 -6.57 13.30
N GLU A 23 3.48 -5.57 13.78
CA GLU A 23 4.19 -4.62 12.92
C GLU A 23 5.15 -5.32 11.95
N GLY A 24 5.83 -6.38 12.40
CA GLY A 24 6.72 -7.19 11.56
C GLY A 24 5.96 -7.80 10.38
N THR A 25 4.76 -8.34 10.62
CA THR A 25 3.90 -8.84 9.53
C THR A 25 3.50 -7.74 8.56
N VAL A 26 3.12 -6.56 9.05
CA VAL A 26 2.78 -5.42 8.19
C VAL A 26 3.99 -5.01 7.34
N ARG A 27 5.18 -4.94 7.92
CA ARG A 27 6.43 -4.63 7.21
C ARG A 27 6.71 -5.63 6.08
N THR A 28 6.66 -6.93 6.37
CA THR A 28 6.88 -7.97 5.33
C THR A 28 5.86 -7.88 4.20
N HIS A 29 4.59 -7.63 4.52
CA HIS A 29 3.59 -7.43 3.47
C HIS A 29 3.84 -6.15 2.67
N THR A 30 4.31 -5.07 3.30
CA THR A 30 4.61 -3.81 2.63
C THR A 30 5.80 -3.97 1.67
N GLU A 31 6.85 -4.68 2.09
CA GLU A 31 8.00 -5.01 1.23
C GLU A 31 7.58 -5.86 0.02
N ARG A 32 6.68 -6.83 0.21
CA ARG A 32 6.12 -7.63 -0.89
C ARG A 32 5.29 -6.78 -1.85
N ILE A 33 4.49 -5.86 -1.32
CA ILE A 33 3.72 -4.90 -2.13
C ILE A 33 4.67 -4.01 -2.93
N TYR A 34 5.69 -3.42 -2.30
CA TYR A 34 6.67 -2.60 -3.00
C TYR A 34 7.34 -3.36 -4.14
N ARG A 35 7.74 -4.62 -3.92
CA ARG A 35 8.28 -5.49 -4.98
C ARG A 35 7.27 -5.77 -6.09
N ALA A 36 6.00 -6.02 -5.75
CA ALA A 36 4.95 -6.31 -6.74
C ALA A 36 4.63 -5.10 -7.64
N PHE A 37 4.75 -3.88 -7.09
CA PHE A 37 4.55 -2.64 -7.83
C PHE A 37 5.85 -2.10 -8.46
N GLY A 38 7.01 -2.71 -8.17
CA GLY A 38 8.32 -2.23 -8.65
C GLY A 38 8.74 -0.88 -8.06
N VAL A 39 8.30 -0.57 -6.84
CA VAL A 39 8.54 0.71 -6.17
C VAL A 39 9.40 0.53 -4.91
N HIS A 40 10.00 1.60 -4.41
CA HIS A 40 10.88 1.56 -3.24
C HIS A 40 10.37 2.40 -2.06
N SER A 41 9.32 3.19 -2.27
CA SER A 41 8.76 4.08 -1.26
C SER A 41 7.23 4.08 -1.26
N ARG A 42 6.68 4.55 -0.13
CA ARG A 42 5.22 4.75 0.02
C ARG A 42 4.68 5.75 -1.00
N LEU A 43 5.45 6.80 -1.32
CA LEU A 43 5.05 7.83 -2.27
C LEU A 43 4.96 7.26 -3.69
N GLU A 44 5.97 6.51 -4.12
CA GLU A 44 5.93 5.83 -5.41
C GLU A 44 4.78 4.83 -5.49
N LEU A 45 4.50 4.09 -4.41
CA LEU A 45 3.32 3.21 -4.34
C LEU A 45 2.02 3.99 -4.56
N ILE A 46 1.86 5.16 -3.92
CA ILE A 46 0.66 6.01 -4.09
C ILE A 46 0.51 6.45 -5.54
N VAL A 47 1.58 6.91 -6.17
CA VAL A 47 1.57 7.35 -7.57
C VAL A 47 1.21 6.18 -8.49
N ALA A 48 1.91 5.06 -8.37
CA ALA A 48 1.67 3.87 -9.19
C ALA A 48 0.24 3.32 -9.01
N TYR A 49 -0.27 3.30 -7.77
CA TYR A 49 -1.63 2.82 -7.47
C TYR A 49 -2.71 3.73 -8.07
N ARG A 50 -2.52 5.05 -8.04
CA ARG A 50 -3.45 6.01 -8.67
C ARG A 50 -3.46 5.84 -10.18
N SER A 51 -2.29 5.80 -10.82
CA SER A 51 -2.18 5.58 -12.27
C SER A 51 -2.89 4.29 -12.70
N LEU A 52 -2.71 3.20 -11.93
CA LEU A 52 -3.39 1.93 -12.20
C LEU A 52 -4.92 2.04 -12.10
N ARG A 53 -5.45 2.73 -11.08
CA ARG A 53 -6.91 2.92 -10.94
C ARG A 53 -7.49 3.77 -12.06
N ASP A 54 -6.77 4.81 -12.49
CA ASP A 54 -7.24 5.72 -13.52
C ASP A 54 -7.34 4.99 -14.87
N THR A 55 -6.35 4.16 -15.21
CA THR A 55 -6.41 3.29 -16.40
C THR A 55 -7.60 2.33 -16.36
N ARG A 56 -7.94 1.80 -15.17
CA ARG A 56 -9.06 0.86 -15.01
C ARG A 56 -10.42 1.55 -15.05
N SER A 57 -10.47 2.83 -14.68
CA SER A 57 -11.70 3.64 -14.66
C SER A 57 -12.00 4.27 -16.03
N GLY A 58 -10.97 4.49 -16.86
CA GLY A 58 -11.13 4.98 -18.24
C GLY A 58 -11.52 3.92 -19.28
N ALA A 59 -11.76 2.67 -18.86
CA ALA A 59 -12.17 1.57 -19.74
C ALA A 59 -13.69 1.31 -19.73
N ALA A 60 -14.51 2.28 -19.28
CA ALA A 60 -15.97 2.21 -19.23
C ALA A 60 -16.62 3.09 -20.30
#